data_AF-A0A2W6C7N2-F1
#
_entry.id   AF-A0A2W6C7N2-F1
#
_cell.length_a   1.000
_cell.length_b   1.000
_cell.length_c   1.000
_cell.angle_alpha   90.00
_cell.angle_beta   90.00
_cell.angle_gamma   90.00
#
_symmetry.space_group_name_H-M   'P 1'
#
loop_
_entity.id
_entity.type
_entity.pdbx_description
1 polymer ?
#
loop_
_entity_poly.entity_id
_entity_poly.type
_entity_poly.pdbx_seq_one_letter_code
_entity_poly.pdbx_strand_id
1 'polypeptide(L)' 'MHITDEASFFCAIGEAVNGPGGYFGAGLDGLSDCLCGGFGAKVPFTLIWKNSSVARAHLGKSPEGPDREVRVRPSSRKF' A
#
# COMPACT_ATOMS: atom_id res chain seq x y z
N MET A 1 -8.57 7.27 -11.18
CA MET A 1 -7.25 6.68 -11.48
C MET A 1 -7.43 5.22 -11.85
N HIS A 2 -6.76 4.75 -12.91
CA HIS A 2 -6.59 3.32 -13.15
C HIS A 2 -5.34 2.86 -12.41
N ILE A 3 -5.50 1.95 -11.44
CA ILE A 3 -4.41 1.38 -10.65
C ILE A 3 -3.97 0.11 -11.35
N THR A 4 -2.77 0.10 -11.93
CA THR A 4 -2.25 -1.00 -12.77
C THR A 4 -0.95 -1.61 -12.26
N ASP A 5 -0.27 -0.95 -11.33
CA ASP A 5 0.99 -1.40 -10.73
C ASP A 5 1.03 -1.05 -9.23
N GLU A 6 1.89 -1.72 -8.48
CA GLU A 6 1.95 -1.59 -7.02
C GLU A 6 2.27 -0.16 -6.58
N ALA A 7 3.16 0.54 -7.28
CA ALA A 7 3.50 1.92 -6.95
C ALA A 7 2.29 2.85 -7.13
N SER A 8 1.54 2.70 -8.23
CA SER A 8 0.30 3.44 -8.47
C SER A 8 -0.77 3.16 -7.39
N PHE A 9 -0.81 1.92 -6.88
CA PHE A 9 -1.72 1.55 -5.79
C PHE A 9 -1.37 2.29 -4.50
N PHE A 10 -0.10 2.25 -4.08
CA PHE A 10 0.35 2.90 -2.85
C PHE A 10 0.28 4.43 -2.92
N CYS A 11 0.53 5.03 -4.08
CA CYS A 11 0.27 6.47 -4.28
C CYS A 11 -1.22 6.80 -4.18
N ALA A 12 -2.09 6.05 -4.87
CA ALA A 12 -3.51 6.35 -4.90
C ALA A 12 -4.17 6.23 -3.51
N ILE A 13 -3.80 5.23 -2.72
CA ILE A 13 -4.32 5.09 -1.35
C ILE A 13 -3.76 6.15 -0.41
N GLY A 14 -2.47 6.49 -0.55
CA GLY A 14 -1.83 7.55 0.22
C GLY A 14 -2.47 8.92 -0.01
N GLU A 15 -2.74 9.24 -1.27
CA GLU A 15 -3.43 10.47 -1.66
C GLU A 15 -4.88 10.51 -1.17
N ALA A 16 -5.59 9.38 -1.27
CA ALA A 16 -6.98 9.28 -0.83
C ALA A 16 -7.14 9.47 0.69
N VAL A 17 -6.16 9.03 1.47
CA VAL A 17 -6.21 9.09 2.94
C VAL A 17 -5.66 10.41 3.48
N ASN A 18 -4.52 10.89 2.96
CA ASN A 18 -3.75 12.00 3.55
C ASN A 18 -3.67 13.25 2.68
N GLY A 19 -4.35 13.28 1.53
CA GLY A 19 -4.30 14.39 0.58
C GLY A 19 -3.11 14.28 -0.40
N PRO A 20 -2.94 15.25 -1.32
CA PRO A 20 -1.94 15.16 -2.39
C PRO A 20 -0.52 14.86 -1.89
N GLY A 21 0.13 13.84 -2.48
CA GLY A 21 1.44 13.35 -2.03
C GLY A 21 1.43 12.62 -0.68
N GLY A 22 0.24 12.27 -0.16
CA GLY A 22 0.07 11.59 1.10
C GLY A 22 0.68 10.20 1.12
N TYR A 23 1.27 9.81 2.26
CA TYR A 23 1.84 8.48 2.46
C TYR A 23 0.88 7.61 3.24
N PHE A 24 0.60 6.39 2.77
CA PHE A 24 -0.18 5.40 3.52
C PHE A 24 0.35 3.98 3.26
N GLY A 25 1.67 3.83 3.42
CA GLY A 25 2.41 2.63 3.05
C GLY A 25 3.01 2.72 1.64
N ALA A 26 4.13 2.02 1.43
CA ALA A 26 4.77 1.84 0.13
C ALA A 26 5.00 0.34 -0.19
N GLY A 27 4.23 -0.52 0.48
CA GLY A 27 4.34 -1.98 0.51
C GLY A 27 3.24 -2.57 1.40
N LEU A 28 3.02 -3.89 1.34
CA LEU A 28 1.98 -4.56 2.12
C LEU A 28 2.21 -4.44 3.63
N ASP A 29 3.46 -4.54 4.09
CA ASP A 29 3.81 -4.38 5.51
C ASP A 29 3.50 -2.96 5.99
N GLY A 30 3.95 -1.94 5.25
CA GLY A 30 3.69 -0.54 5.60
C GLY A 30 2.20 -0.16 5.53
N LEU A 31 1.44 -0.78 4.62
CA LEU A 31 -0.01 -0.64 4.56
C LEU A 31 -0.67 -1.27 5.79
N SER A 32 -0.26 -2.48 6.18
CA SER A 32 -0.73 -3.16 7.37
C SER A 32 -0.48 -2.32 8.62
N ASP A 33 0.72 -1.75 8.77
CA ASP A 33 1.06 -0.86 9.87
C ASP A 33 0.16 0.39 9.89
N CYS A 34 -0.09 1.01 8.73
CA CYS A 34 -0.97 2.18 8.62
C CYS A 34 -2.44 1.85 8.94
N LEU A 35 -2.92 0.65 8.61
CA LEU A 35 -4.28 0.19 8.92
C LEU A 35 -4.47 -0.15 10.40
N CYS A 36 -3.43 -0.66 11.07
CA CYS A 36 -3.43 -0.96 12.50
C CYS A 36 -3.29 0.30 13.39
N GLY A 37 -3.05 1.46 12.79
CA GLY A 37 -3.00 2.75 13.47
C GLY A 37 -1.59 3.20 13.84
N GLY A 38 -1.43 4.51 14.05
CA GLY A 38 -0.16 5.16 14.38
C GLY A 38 0.32 6.18 13.34
N PHE A 39 -0.17 6.10 12.10
CA PHE A 39 0.18 7.04 11.02
C PHE A 39 -1.00 7.32 10.07
N GLY A 40 -1.20 8.60 9.71
CA GLY A 40 -2.01 9.02 8.56
C GLY A 40 -3.53 9.15 8.78
N ALA A 41 -4.25 8.06 9.03
CA ALA A 41 -5.72 8.12 9.12
C ALA A 41 -6.20 8.28 10.57
N LYS A 42 -6.96 9.34 10.86
CA LYS A 42 -7.63 9.50 12.17
C LYS A 42 -8.81 8.53 12.24
N VAL A 43 -8.72 7.55 13.15
CA VAL A 43 -9.84 6.62 13.42
C VAL A 43 -11.03 7.35 14.07
N PRO A 44 -12.28 6.89 13.85
CA PRO A 44 -12.67 5.81 12.94
C PRO A 44 -12.77 6.30 11.48
N PHE A 45 -12.37 5.45 10.52
CA PHE A 45 -12.57 5.71 9.09
C PHE A 45 -12.98 4.44 8.36
N THR A 46 -13.56 4.60 7.16
CA THR A 46 -13.89 3.49 6.26
C THR A 46 -13.18 3.69 4.94
N LEU A 47 -12.40 2.70 4.51
CA LEU A 47 -11.74 2.69 3.21
C LEU A 47 -12.59 1.89 2.21
N ILE A 48 -13.08 2.56 1.15
CA ILE A 48 -13.85 1.92 0.08
C ILE A 48 -13.02 1.92 -1.20
N TRP A 49 -12.57 0.73 -1.62
CA TRP A 49 -11.89 0.57 -2.90
C TRP A 49 -12.90 0.33 -4.02
N LYS A 50 -13.13 1.36 -4.85
CA LYS A 50 -13.95 1.25 -6.07
C LYS A 50 -13.11 0.68 -7.23
N ASN A 51 -13.70 -0.23 -8.02
CA ASN A 51 -13.07 -0.85 -9.20
C ASN A 51 -11.81 -1.70 -8.90
N SER A 52 -11.80 -2.41 -7.77
CA SER A 52 -10.72 -3.35 -7.40
C SER A 52 -10.49 -4.47 -8.43
N SER A 53 -11.45 -4.74 -9.32
CA SER A 53 -11.32 -5.70 -10.42
C SER A 53 -10.20 -5.33 -11.40
N VAL A 54 -9.97 -4.04 -11.66
CA VAL A 54 -8.88 -3.57 -12.52
C VAL A 54 -7.54 -3.87 -11.86
N ALA A 55 -7.38 -3.48 -10.60
CA ALA A 55 -6.17 -3.76 -9.83
C ALA A 55 -5.90 -5.27 -9.76
N ARG A 56 -6.92 -6.10 -9.54
CA ARG A 56 -6.78 -7.56 -9.53
C ARG A 56 -6.35 -8.16 -10.88
N ALA A 57 -6.66 -7.52 -12.00
CA ALA A 57 -6.26 -7.99 -13.32
C ALA A 57 -4.78 -7.72 -13.65
N HIS A 58 -4.19 -6.73 -12.98
CA HIS A 58 -2.85 -6.22 -13.27
C HIS A 58 -1.83 -6.44 -12.13
N LEU A 59 -2.23 -6.29 -10.87
CA LEU A 59 -1.40 -6.54 -9.69
C LEU A 59 -1.21 -8.06 -9.49
N GLY A 60 0.03 -8.48 -9.23
CA GLY A 60 0.39 -9.89 -9.04
C GLY A 60 0.83 -10.62 -10.31
N LYS A 61 0.77 -9.96 -11.48
CA LYS A 61 1.52 -10.40 -12.66
C LYS A 61 2.90 -9.75 -12.59
N SER A 62 3.87 -10.48 -12.04
CA SER A 62 5.26 -10.05 -12.19
C SER A 62 5.54 -9.94 -13.69
N PRO A 63 6.01 -8.79 -14.22
CA PRO A 63 6.77 -8.86 -15.46
C PRO A 63 7.94 -9.79 -15.17
N GLU A 64 8.08 -10.87 -15.95
CA GLU A 64 9.21 -11.80 -15.83
C GLU A 64 10.52 -11.00 -15.71
N GLY A 65 11.10 -10.95 -14.53
CA GLY A 65 12.23 -10.09 -14.18
C GLY A 65 12.91 -10.62 -12.92
N PRO A 66 14.25 -10.54 -12.83
CA PRO A 66 15.03 -11.40 -11.95
C PRO A 66 14.70 -11.12 -10.48
N ASP A 67 14.57 -12.23 -9.75
CA ASP A 67 14.30 -12.38 -8.33
C ASP A 67 14.87 -11.22 -7.50
N ARG A 68 14.00 -10.28 -7.09
CA ARG A 68 14.40 -9.24 -6.14
C ARG A 68 14.32 -9.86 -4.75
N GLU A 69 15.49 -10.18 -4.20
CA GLU A 69 15.68 -10.61 -2.82
C GLU A 69 14.90 -9.69 -1.86
N VAL A 70 13.84 -10.24 -1.27
CA VAL A 70 13.06 -9.58 -0.23
C VAL A 70 13.93 -9.50 1.01
N ARG A 71 14.60 -8.36 1.20
CA ARG A 71 15.37 -8.10 2.43
C ARG A 71 14.40 -7.87 3.58
N VAL A 72 14.05 -8.94 4.27
CA VAL A 72 13.34 -8.91 5.55
C VAL A 72 14.16 -8.08 6.53
N ARG A 73 13.66 -6.90 6.91
CA ARG A 73 14.25 -6.12 8.00
C ARG A 73 13.78 -6.72 9.33
N PRO A 74 14.67 -7.09 10.25
CA PRO A 74 14.26 -7.61 11.54
C PRO A 74 13.48 -6.54 12.31
N SER A 75 12.26 -6.90 12.71
CA SER A 75 11.37 -6.09 13.55
C SER A 75 12.08 -5.76 14.87
N SER A 76 12.51 -4.52 15.03
CA SER A 76 13.02 -4.02 16.31
C SER A 76 11.86 -3.60 17.20
N ARG A 77 11.14 -4.59 17.74
CA ARG A 77 10.28 -4.38 18.91
C ARG A 77 11.20 -4.23 20.12
N LYS A 78 11.35 -3.00 20.63
CA LYS A 78 11.90 -2.78 21.98
C LYS A 78 10.73 -2.63 22.96
N PHE A 79 10.82 -3.40 24.04
CA PHE A 79 9.92 -3.44 25.20
C PHE A 79 9.84 -2.09 25.91
#